data_AF-A0A4Q9DXB1-F1
#
_entry.id   AF-A0A4Q9DXB1-F1
#
_cell.length_a   1.000
_cell.length_b   1.000
_cell.length_c   1.000
_cell.angle_alpha   90.00
_cell.angle_beta   90.00
_cell.angle_gamma   90.00
#
_symmetry.space_group_name_H-M   'P 1'
#
loop_
_entity.id
_entity.type
_entity.pdbx_description
1 polymer ?
#
loop_
_entity_poly.entity_id
_entity_poly.type
_entity_poly.pdbx_seq_one_letter_code
_entity_poly.pdbx_strand_id
1 'polypeptide(L)'
;MTPTKHINLRNKDGLVYCCLRNKVVQLDDQQERQFCSQCKMYAGPADGQGVECIWEDMRDIGSPYTAVDPYEEFKQNQKRKITTPPFISGLIVYGT
;
A
#
# COMPACT_ATOMS: atom_id res chain seq x y z
N MET A 1 0.43 12.37 -9.18
CA MET A 1 -0.07 10.99 -9.25
C MET A 1 -1.53 11.01 -8.81
N THR A 2 -2.36 10.07 -9.25
CA THR A 2 -3.79 10.04 -8.90
C THR A 2 -4.03 9.20 -7.66
N PRO A 3 -4.94 9.58 -6.75
CA PRO A 3 -5.33 8.75 -5.62
C PRO A 3 -5.88 7.39 -6.09
N THR A 4 -5.36 6.30 -5.54
CA THR A 4 -5.81 4.94 -5.82
C THR A 4 -6.70 4.45 -4.67
N LYS A 5 -7.84 3.84 -4.98
CA LYS A 5 -8.67 3.16 -4.00
C LYS A 5 -8.15 1.74 -3.78
N HIS A 6 -7.77 1.41 -2.57
CA HIS A 6 -7.32 0.08 -2.13
C HIS A 6 -8.40 -0.60 -1.30
N ILE A 7 -8.76 -1.82 -1.68
CA ILE A 7 -9.57 -2.74 -0.90
C ILE A 7 -8.61 -3.70 -0.20
N ASN A 8 -8.32 -3.45 1.07
CA ASN A 8 -7.39 -4.24 1.88
C ASN A 8 -8.16 -5.32 2.64
N LEU A 9 -8.18 -6.53 2.08
CA LEU A 9 -8.89 -7.66 2.67
C LEU A 9 -8.09 -8.25 3.83
N ARG A 10 -8.82 -8.72 4.85
CA ARG A 10 -8.25 -9.52 5.93
C ARG A 10 -7.81 -10.87 5.39
N ASN A 11 -6.63 -11.31 5.80
CA ASN A 11 -6.24 -12.71 5.62
C ASN A 11 -6.99 -13.62 6.63
N LYS A 12 -6.68 -14.92 6.61
CA LYS A 12 -7.28 -15.92 7.51
C LYS A 12 -7.02 -15.67 9.00
N ASP A 13 -5.94 -14.95 9.31
CA ASP A 13 -5.57 -14.58 10.69
C ASP A 13 -6.20 -13.24 11.11
N GLY A 14 -6.97 -12.59 10.22
CA GLY A 14 -7.58 -11.29 10.46
C GLY A 14 -6.63 -10.11 10.27
N LEU A 15 -5.52 -10.31 9.57
CA LEU A 15 -4.49 -9.29 9.35
C LEU A 15 -4.71 -8.49 8.08
N VAL A 16 -4.38 -7.20 8.10
CA VAL A 16 -4.37 -6.28 6.94
C VAL A 16 -3.07 -5.48 6.88
N TYR A 17 -2.69 -5.02 5.68
CA TYR A 17 -1.60 -4.05 5.54
C TYR A 17 -2.11 -2.62 5.82
N CYS A 18 -1.38 -1.88 6.67
CA CYS A 18 -1.62 -0.47 6.92
C CYS A 18 -0.52 0.36 6.25
N CYS A 19 -0.86 1.04 5.15
CA CYS A 19 0.06 1.92 4.41
C CYS A 19 0.60 3.06 5.28
N LEU A 20 -0.28 3.79 5.97
CA LEU A 20 0.11 4.96 6.79
C LEU A 20 1.15 4.61 7.88
N ARG A 21 0.99 3.44 8.53
CA ARG A 21 1.91 2.97 9.59
C ARG A 21 3.02 2.06 9.05
N ASN A 22 3.01 1.80 7.75
CA ASN A 22 3.89 0.88 7.04
C ASN A 22 4.09 -0.48 7.74
N LYS A 23 3.01 -1.16 8.11
CA LYS A 23 3.08 -2.49 8.75
C LYS A 23 1.81 -3.31 8.58
N VAL A 24 1.92 -4.62 8.77
CA VAL A 24 0.78 -5.54 8.90
C VAL A 24 0.20 -5.46 10.32
N VAL A 25 -1.12 -5.38 10.44
CA VAL A 25 -1.84 -5.22 11.71
C VAL A 25 -3.04 -6.15 11.80
N GLN A 26 -3.42 -6.53 13.03
CA GLN A 26 -4.70 -7.17 13.30
C GLN A 26 -5.83 -6.17 13.04
N LEU A 27 -6.78 -6.52 12.19
CA LEU A 27 -7.98 -5.71 11.96
C LEU A 27 -9.10 -6.20 12.88
N ASP A 28 -9.04 -5.76 14.14
CA ASP A 28 -10.08 -5.89 15.15
C ASP A 28 -10.78 -4.56 15.42
N ASP A 29 -11.79 -4.59 16.30
CA ASP A 29 -12.55 -3.39 16.70
C ASP A 29 -11.67 -2.28 17.26
N GLN A 30 -10.58 -2.63 17.94
CA GLN A 30 -9.64 -1.64 18.48
C GLN A 30 -8.89 -0.95 17.35
N GLN A 31 -8.37 -1.71 16.38
CA GLN A 31 -7.71 -1.19 15.20
C GLN A 31 -8.65 -0.30 14.39
N GLU A 32 -9.90 -0.73 14.16
CA GLU A 32 -10.89 0.07 13.42
C GLU A 32 -11.25 1.37 14.15
N ARG A 33 -11.58 1.30 15.44
CA ARG A 33 -12.08 2.47 16.20
C ARG A 33 -11.00 3.45 16.61
N GLN A 34 -9.79 3.00 16.92
CA GLN A 34 -8.73 3.86 17.44
C GLN A 34 -7.78 4.36 16.35
N PHE A 35 -7.58 3.58 15.28
CA PHE A 35 -6.59 3.91 14.26
C PHE A 35 -7.23 4.16 12.89
N CYS A 36 -8.09 3.28 12.39
CA CYS A 36 -8.69 3.46 11.06
C CYS A 36 -9.60 4.69 11.03
N SER A 37 -10.47 4.87 12.02
CA SER A 37 -11.40 6.02 12.12
C SER A 37 -10.71 7.39 12.11
N GLN A 38 -9.44 7.47 12.54
CA GLN A 38 -8.63 8.67 12.60
C GLN A 38 -7.63 8.77 11.43
N CYS A 39 -7.56 7.75 10.59
CA CYS A 39 -6.62 7.67 9.49
C CYS A 39 -7.13 8.46 8.29
N LYS A 40 -6.33 9.42 7.81
CA LYS A 40 -6.65 10.21 6.60
C LYS A 40 -6.85 9.40 5.32
N MET A 41 -6.34 8.16 5.29
CA MET A 41 -6.48 7.26 4.14
C MET A 41 -7.72 6.38 4.25
N TYR A 42 -8.38 6.29 5.41
CA TYR A 42 -9.50 5.37 5.60
C TYR A 42 -10.74 5.85 4.85
N ALA A 43 -11.31 4.97 4.02
CA ALA A 43 -12.48 5.25 3.19
C ALA A 43 -13.73 4.46 3.61
N GLY A 44 -13.60 3.53 4.56
CA GLY A 44 -14.71 2.77 5.11
C GLY A 44 -14.43 1.27 5.25
N PRO A 45 -15.40 0.50 5.78
CA PRO A 45 -15.31 -0.95 5.81
C PRO A 45 -15.50 -1.54 4.40
N ALA A 46 -14.73 -2.57 4.06
CA ALA A 46 -14.90 -3.31 2.81
C ALA A 46 -15.89 -4.46 3.01
N ASP A 47 -17.18 -4.13 3.20
CA ASP A 47 -18.29 -5.08 3.45
C ASP A 47 -17.99 -6.12 4.56
N GLY A 48 -17.26 -5.70 5.60
CA GLY A 48 -16.87 -6.58 6.70
C GLY A 48 -15.82 -7.63 6.34
N GLN A 49 -15.17 -7.55 5.19
CA GLN A 49 -14.05 -8.43 4.81
C GLN A 49 -12.69 -7.76 5.04
N GLY A 50 -12.66 -6.46 5.24
CA GLY A 50 -11.45 -5.67 5.42
C GLY A 50 -11.76 -4.18 5.48
N VAL A 51 -10.84 -3.36 4.98
CA VAL A 51 -10.99 -1.89 4.92
C VAL A 51 -10.69 -1.34 3.54
N GLU A 52 -11.45 -0.33 3.17
CA GLU A 52 -11.17 0.50 2.00
C GLU A 52 -10.26 1.66 2.42
N CYS A 53 -9.23 1.94 1.64
CA CYS A 53 -8.31 3.04 1.87
C CYS A 53 -7.98 3.77 0.57
N ILE A 54 -7.66 5.06 0.62
CA ILE A 54 -7.28 5.86 -0.53
C ILE A 54 -5.95 6.54 -0.24
N TRP A 55 -4.95 6.34 -1.11
CA TRP A 55 -3.66 7.03 -1.02
C TRP A 55 -3.02 7.22 -2.40
N GLU A 56 -2.00 8.07 -2.46
CA GLU A 56 -1.17 8.23 -3.66
C GLU A 56 -0.18 7.07 -3.75
N ASP A 57 -0.57 6.01 -4.44
CA ASP A 57 0.31 4.86 -4.65
C ASP A 57 1.37 5.17 -5.71
N MET A 58 2.64 4.93 -5.39
CA MET A 58 3.75 5.15 -6.32
C MET A 58 3.89 4.03 -7.36
N ARG A 59 3.18 2.92 -7.16
CA ARG A 59 3.13 1.79 -8.09
C ARG A 59 2.17 2.11 -9.23
N ASP A 60 2.41 1.47 -10.38
CA ASP A 60 1.51 1.56 -11.54
C ASP A 60 0.45 0.47 -11.41
N ILE A 61 -0.60 0.77 -10.65
CA ILE A 61 -1.70 -0.15 -10.33
C ILE A 61 -3.06 0.51 -10.64
N GLY A 62 -4.05 -0.31 -10.99
CA GLY A 62 -5.40 0.16 -11.25
C GLY A 62 -6.14 0.65 -10.01
N SER A 63 -7.23 1.39 -10.22
CA SER A 63 -8.13 1.85 -9.16
C SER A 63 -9.57 1.39 -9.49
N PRO A 64 -10.23 0.57 -8.65
CA PRO A 64 -9.75 0.06 -7.36
C PRO A 64 -8.70 -1.06 -7.49
N TYR A 65 -7.77 -1.12 -6.54
CA TYR A 65 -6.82 -2.22 -6.33
C TYR A 65 -7.26 -3.08 -5.15
N THR A 66 -7.21 -4.41 -5.28
CA THR A 66 -7.57 -5.33 -4.18
C THR A 66 -6.31 -6.02 -3.65
N ALA A 67 -6.00 -5.81 -2.37
CA ALA A 67 -4.92 -6.48 -1.66
C ALA A 67 -5.50 -7.65 -0.85
N VAL A 68 -5.10 -8.88 -1.19
CA VAL A 68 -5.61 -10.12 -0.58
C VAL A 68 -4.64 -10.70 0.46
N ASP A 69 -3.34 -10.53 0.26
CA ASP A 69 -2.29 -10.91 1.21
C ASP A 69 -1.62 -9.65 1.78
N PRO A 70 -1.75 -9.38 3.08
CA PRO A 70 -1.18 -8.19 3.71
C PRO A 70 0.35 -8.18 3.73
N TYR A 71 1.00 -9.34 3.77
CA TYR A 71 2.46 -9.42 3.76
C TYR A 71 3.03 -9.20 2.38
N GLU A 72 2.36 -9.73 1.35
CA GLU A 72 2.74 -9.45 -0.04
C GLU A 72 2.52 -7.97 -0.36
N GLU A 73 1.38 -7.39 0.05
CA GLU A 73 1.11 -5.98 -0.15
C GLU A 73 2.14 -5.09 0.57
N PHE A 74 2.55 -5.45 1.80
CA PHE A 74 3.63 -4.78 2.50
C PHE A 74 4.94 -4.80 1.71
N LYS A 75 5.34 -5.97 1.21
CA LYS A 75 6.57 -6.14 0.40
C LYS A 75 6.51 -5.33 -0.89
N GLN A 76 5.38 -5.37 -1.60
CA GLN A 76 5.20 -4.62 -2.85
C GLN A 76 5.27 -3.11 -2.61
N ASN A 77 4.71 -2.61 -1.51
CA ASN A 77 4.81 -1.20 -1.12
C ASN A 77 6.23 -0.76 -0.70
N GLN A 78 7.15 -1.69 -0.42
CA GLN A 78 8.57 -1.33 -0.17
C GLN A 78 9.37 -1.13 -1.46
N LYS A 79 8.85 -1.58 -2.61
CA LYS A 79 9.57 -1.47 -3.88
C LYS A 79 9.59 -0.01 -4.34
N ARG A 80 10.74 0.65 -4.17
CA ARG A 80 10.99 1.95 -4.79
C ARG A 80 11.16 1.75 -6.29
N LYS A 81 10.33 2.38 -7.12
CA LYS A 81 10.70 2.63 -8.51
C LYS A 81 11.86 3.64 -8.47
N ILE A 82 13.08 3.18 -8.79
CA ILE A 82 14.16 4.09 -9.15
C ILE A 82 13.80 4.60 -10.54
N THR A 83 13.17 5.76 -10.61
CA THR A 83 13.06 6.50 -11.87
C THR A 83 14.46 6.98 -12.18
N THR A 84 15.23 6.24 -12.98
CA THR A 84 16.52 6.72 -13.48
C THR A 84 16.24 7.96 -14.31
N PRO A 85 16.72 9.14 -13.92
CA PRO A 85 16.63 10.32 -14.76
C PRO A 85 17.32 10.03 -16.10
N PRO A 86 16.84 10.57 -17.24
CA PRO A 86 17.41 10.30 -18.56
C PRO A 86 18.89 10.74 -18.70
N PHE A 87 19.43 11.45 -17.72
CA PHE A 87 20.77 12.06 -17.78
C PHE A 87 21.91 11.14 -17.27
N ILE A 88 21.62 9.99 -16.65
CA ILE A 88 22.67 9.14 -16.00
C ILE A 88 23.11 7.93 -16.85
N SER A 89 22.60 7.76 -18.07
CA SER A 89 23.03 6.67 -18.97
C SER A 89 24.37 6.93 -19.69
N GLY A 90 25.16 7.93 -19.27
CA GLY A 90 26.32 8.44 -20.00
C GLY A 90 27.70 8.17 -19.41
N LEU A 91 27.87 7.36 -18.36
CA LEU A 91 29.21 6.99 -17.87
C LEU A 91 29.64 5.63 -18.40
N ILE A 92 30.10 5.61 -19.65
CA ILE A 92 30.95 4.53 -20.16
C ILE A 92 32.35 4.78 -19.57
N VAL A 93 32.77 3.93 -18.64
CA VAL A 93 34.17 3.88 -18.20
C VAL A 93 34.96 3.15 -19.29
N TYR A 94 35.64 3.89 -20.16
CA TYR A 94 36.73 3.32 -20.94
C TYR A 94 37.91 3.10 -19.99
N GLY A 95 38.11 1.86 -19.56
CA GLY A 95 39.36 1.43 -18.95
C GLY A 95 40.42 1.29 -20.03
N THR A 96 41.46 2.12 -19.97
CA THR A 96 42.74 1.94 -20.67
C THR A 96 43.66 1.04 -19.86
#